data_AF-A0AAN6E7W9-F1
#
_entry.id   AF-A0AAN6E7W9-F1
#
_cell.length_a   1.000
_cell.length_b   1.000
_cell.length_c   1.000
_cell.angle_alpha   90.00
_cell.angle_beta   90.00
_cell.angle_gamma   90.00
#
_symmetry.space_group_name_H-M   'P 1'
#
loop_
_entity.id
_entity.type
_entity.pdbx_description
1 polymer ?
#
loop_
_entity_poly.entity_id
_entity_poly.type
_entity_poly.pdbx_seq_one_letter_code
_entity_poly.pdbx_strand_id
1 'polypeptide(L)'
;MTTEASKSDVQKRIRTTALRQAQEIEERKKLQTQIADFVVEAFDLPSQPDADPARPQPSDAALFKQCLGLFQPSDLDDLIYERNIDNRCGYALCPRPNQKMSHNGELIWNKQAGKNFKLVNKAEMERWCSPLCQQRTIFVRAQLGTEPAWLRDIRAVDIKLYDEVAGESLADSLNVSLPSSISALSPICRMLQFP
;
A
#
# COMPACT_ATOMS: atom_id res chain seq x y z
N MET A 1 31.36 54.45 5.83
CA MET A 1 31.97 53.13 5.50
C MET A 1 31.29 51.94 6.19
N THR A 2 30.63 52.09 7.34
CA THR A 2 29.94 50.98 8.05
C THR A 2 28.60 50.55 7.43
N THR A 3 27.94 51.43 6.67
CA THR A 3 26.60 51.20 6.10
C THR A 3 26.58 50.31 4.85
N GLU A 4 27.67 50.27 4.08
CA GLU A 4 27.77 49.45 2.86
C GLU A 4 28.10 47.98 3.19
N ALA A 5 28.95 47.75 4.19
CA ALA A 5 29.24 46.41 4.70
C ALA A 5 27.97 45.75 5.26
N SER A 6 27.15 46.51 6.02
CA SER A 6 25.89 46.00 6.57
C SER A 6 24.87 45.63 5.48
N LYS A 7 24.77 46.42 4.40
CA LYS A 7 23.90 46.10 3.24
C LYS A 7 24.35 44.85 2.49
N SER A 8 25.67 44.66 2.31
CA SER A 8 26.23 43.47 1.65
C SER A 8 25.92 42.18 2.42
N ASP A 9 26.03 42.20 3.75
CA ASP A 9 25.73 41.03 4.58
C ASP A 9 24.24 40.69 4.59
N VAL A 10 23.36 41.70 4.58
CA VAL A 10 21.91 41.50 4.40
C VAL A 10 21.62 40.85 3.05
N GLN A 11 22.22 41.32 1.96
CA GLN A 11 22.05 40.73 0.62
C GLN A 11 22.52 39.28 0.55
N LYS A 12 23.66 38.95 1.18
CA LYS A 12 24.16 37.56 1.27
C LYS A 12 23.19 36.66 2.01
N ARG A 13 22.62 37.12 3.14
CA ARG A 13 21.62 36.36 3.91
C ARG A 13 20.36 36.11 3.09
N ILE A 14 19.81 37.15 2.46
CA ILE A 14 18.63 37.05 1.59
C ILE A 14 18.89 36.05 0.46
N ARG A 15 20.04 36.15 -0.21
CA ARG A 15 20.42 35.23 -1.29
C ARG A 15 20.53 33.79 -0.79
N THR A 16 21.16 33.57 0.36
CA THR A 16 21.32 32.22 0.94
C THR A 16 19.98 31.60 1.28
N THR A 17 19.08 32.37 1.90
CA THR A 17 17.71 31.93 2.19
C THR A 17 16.93 31.60 0.92
N ALA A 18 16.99 32.48 -0.09
CA ALA A 18 16.30 32.27 -1.35
C ALA A 18 16.80 31.00 -2.08
N LEU A 19 18.11 30.75 -2.09
CA LEU A 19 18.69 29.54 -2.69
C LEU A 19 18.25 28.28 -1.96
N ARG A 20 18.26 28.28 -0.62
CA ARG A 20 17.77 27.15 0.18
C ARG A 20 16.31 26.84 -0.12
N GLN A 21 15.46 27.86 -0.13
CA GLN A 21 14.03 27.69 -0.45
C GLN A 21 13.82 27.19 -1.88
N ALA A 22 14.60 27.70 -2.84
CA ALA A 22 14.54 27.22 -4.21
C ALA A 22 14.92 25.73 -4.32
N GLN A 23 15.94 25.27 -3.59
CA GLN A 23 16.33 23.87 -3.53
C GLN A 23 15.23 22.99 -2.92
N GLU A 24 14.66 23.40 -1.79
CA GLU A 24 13.55 22.67 -1.14
C GLU A 24 12.33 22.53 -2.07
N ILE A 25 11.99 23.58 -2.81
CA ILE A 25 10.89 23.55 -3.79
C ILE A 25 11.22 22.60 -4.93
N GLU A 26 12.45 22.63 -5.44
CA GLU A 26 12.88 21.78 -6.55
C GLU A 26 12.89 20.30 -6.17
N GLU A 27 13.38 19.97 -4.98
CA GLU A 27 13.34 18.62 -4.43
C GLU A 27 11.91 18.11 -4.27
N ARG A 28 11.00 18.95 -3.77
CA ARG A 28 9.58 18.62 -3.67
C ARG A 28 8.96 18.34 -5.04
N LYS A 29 9.27 19.14 -6.05
CA LYS A 29 8.77 18.92 -7.43
C LYS A 29 9.26 17.60 -8.00
N LYS A 30 10.55 17.29 -7.84
CA LYS A 30 11.12 16.01 -8.31
C LYS A 30 10.38 14.82 -7.72
N LEU A 31 10.07 14.88 -6.42
CA LEU A 31 9.33 13.81 -5.76
C LEU A 31 7.87 13.72 -6.25
N GLN A 32 7.22 14.86 -6.49
CA GLN A 32 5.87 14.88 -7.08
C GLN A 32 5.84 14.29 -8.48
N THR A 33 6.84 14.58 -9.33
CA THR A 33 6.98 13.95 -10.65
C THR A 33 7.15 12.45 -10.51
N GLN A 34 8.01 11.99 -9.61
CA GLN A 34 8.20 10.56 -9.37
C GLN A 34 6.93 9.84 -8.88
N ILE A 35 6.12 10.48 -8.03
CA ILE A 35 4.82 9.91 -7.61
C ILE A 35 3.87 9.77 -8.80
N ALA A 36 3.82 10.78 -9.67
CA ALA A 36 3.00 10.71 -10.88
C ALA A 36 3.46 9.58 -11.81
N ASP A 37 4.77 9.40 -11.99
CA ASP A 37 5.33 8.28 -12.77
C ASP A 37 4.92 6.93 -12.16
N PHE A 38 4.96 6.79 -10.83
CA PHE A 38 4.50 5.58 -10.14
C PHE A 38 3.00 5.32 -10.27
N VAL A 39 2.15 6.35 -10.35
CA VAL A 39 0.73 6.17 -10.67
C VAL A 39 0.56 5.59 -12.07
N VAL A 40 1.33 6.06 -13.05
CA VAL A 40 1.32 5.53 -14.42
C VAL A 40 1.81 4.07 -14.44
N GLU A 41 2.93 3.77 -13.78
CA GLU A 41 3.45 2.40 -13.69
C GLU A 41 2.44 1.44 -13.03
N ALA A 42 1.80 1.86 -11.94
CA ALA A 42 0.78 1.05 -11.26
C ALA A 42 -0.53 0.96 -12.07
N PHE A 43 -0.82 1.92 -12.95
CA PHE A 43 -1.97 1.90 -13.84
C PHE A 43 -1.86 0.78 -14.88
N ASP A 44 -0.66 0.49 -15.38
CA ASP A 44 -0.46 -0.56 -16.39
C ASP A 44 -0.49 -1.99 -15.82
N LEU A 45 -0.47 -2.14 -14.50
CA LEU A 45 -0.62 -3.44 -13.85
C LEU A 45 -2.03 -4.04 -14.01
N PRO A 46 -2.18 -5.37 -13.97
CA PRO A 46 -1.09 -6.37 -14.01
C PRO A 46 -0.52 -6.55 -15.43
N SER A 47 0.71 -7.06 -15.53
CA SER A 47 1.41 -7.26 -16.81
C SER A 47 0.74 -8.33 -17.70
N GLN A 48 -0.05 -9.23 -17.10
CA GLN A 48 -0.75 -10.32 -17.78
C GLN A 48 -2.27 -10.19 -17.65
N PRO A 49 -3.05 -10.42 -18.74
CA PRO A 49 -4.49 -10.24 -18.73
C PRO A 49 -5.25 -11.33 -17.94
N ASP A 50 -4.61 -12.46 -17.68
CA ASP A 50 -5.15 -13.60 -16.92
C ASP A 50 -4.60 -13.69 -15.48
N ALA A 51 -3.89 -12.65 -15.02
CA ALA A 51 -3.33 -12.60 -13.68
C ALA A 51 -4.40 -12.78 -12.60
N ASP A 52 -4.11 -13.65 -11.62
CA ASP A 52 -4.93 -13.84 -10.44
C ASP A 52 -4.71 -12.67 -9.45
N PRO A 53 -5.74 -11.87 -9.12
CA PRO A 53 -5.60 -10.79 -8.16
C PRO A 53 -5.22 -11.26 -6.75
N ALA A 54 -5.48 -12.51 -6.39
CA ALA A 54 -5.10 -13.09 -5.09
C ALA A 54 -3.64 -13.59 -5.07
N ARG A 55 -3.10 -13.92 -6.24
CA ARG A 55 -1.76 -14.48 -6.44
C ARG A 55 -1.09 -13.81 -7.64
N PRO A 56 -0.79 -12.50 -7.52
CA PRO A 56 -0.16 -11.74 -8.59
C PRO A 56 1.23 -12.30 -8.91
N GLN A 57 1.75 -11.96 -10.10
CA GLN A 57 3.14 -12.24 -10.42
C GLN A 57 4.08 -11.55 -9.42
N PRO A 58 5.18 -12.18 -8.99
CA PRO A 58 6.10 -11.58 -8.02
C PRO A 58 6.66 -10.23 -8.47
N SER A 59 6.89 -10.05 -9.77
CA SER A 59 7.34 -8.78 -10.36
C SER A 59 6.29 -7.67 -10.22
N ASP A 60 5.04 -7.98 -10.53
CA ASP A 60 3.93 -7.03 -10.46
C ASP A 60 3.63 -6.65 -9.00
N ALA A 61 3.69 -7.62 -8.10
CA ALA A 61 3.54 -7.38 -6.67
C ALA A 61 4.67 -6.50 -6.12
N ALA A 62 5.92 -6.76 -6.51
CA ALA A 62 7.08 -5.97 -6.11
C ALA A 62 6.98 -4.53 -6.64
N LEU A 63 6.63 -4.35 -7.91
CA LEU A 63 6.44 -3.04 -8.52
C LEU A 63 5.31 -2.28 -7.81
N PHE A 64 4.17 -2.92 -7.58
CA PHE A 64 3.05 -2.28 -6.89
C PHE A 64 3.44 -1.83 -5.48
N LYS A 65 4.14 -2.67 -4.71
CA LYS A 65 4.66 -2.31 -3.37
C LYS A 65 5.64 -1.14 -3.43
N GLN A 66 6.50 -1.10 -4.45
CA GLN A 66 7.43 0.00 -4.67
C GLN A 66 6.68 1.32 -4.93
N CYS A 67 5.68 1.33 -5.81
CA CYS A 67 4.85 2.49 -6.09
C CYS A 67 4.17 3.00 -4.81
N LEU A 68 3.55 2.08 -4.06
CA LEU A 68 2.82 2.38 -2.84
C LEU A 68 3.71 2.97 -1.72
N GLY A 69 5.03 2.72 -1.75
CA GLY A 69 5.98 3.29 -0.79
C GLY A 69 5.97 4.83 -0.76
N LEU A 70 5.66 5.48 -1.90
CA LEU A 70 5.56 6.94 -1.98
C LEU A 70 4.12 7.46 -1.94
N PHE A 71 3.13 6.60 -2.16
CA PHE A 71 1.74 7.04 -2.25
C PHE A 71 1.21 7.58 -0.93
N GLN A 72 0.37 8.61 -1.04
CA GLN A 72 -0.66 8.96 -0.09
C GLN A 72 -1.96 8.20 -0.44
N PRO A 73 -2.93 8.14 0.49
CA PRO A 73 -4.25 7.62 0.17
C PRO A 73 -4.92 8.30 -1.03
N SER A 74 -4.65 9.59 -1.26
CA SER A 74 -5.13 10.33 -2.43
C SER A 74 -4.54 9.82 -3.74
N ASP A 75 -3.24 9.52 -3.79
CA ASP A 75 -2.60 9.01 -5.01
C ASP A 75 -3.16 7.62 -5.38
N LEU A 76 -3.49 6.81 -4.36
CA LEU A 76 -4.20 5.55 -4.57
C LEU A 76 -5.65 5.76 -5.07
N ASP A 77 -6.35 6.80 -4.59
CA ASP A 77 -7.68 7.17 -5.09
C ASP A 77 -7.62 7.62 -6.55
N ASP A 78 -6.62 8.41 -6.92
CA ASP A 78 -6.39 8.86 -8.29
C ASP A 78 -6.10 7.66 -9.20
N LEU A 79 -5.26 6.72 -8.78
CA LEU A 79 -5.03 5.46 -9.49
C LEU A 79 -6.34 4.67 -9.70
N ILE A 80 -7.16 4.53 -8.67
CA ILE A 80 -8.45 3.82 -8.77
C ILE A 80 -9.36 4.53 -9.78
N TYR A 81 -9.42 5.86 -9.72
CA TYR A 81 -10.23 6.69 -10.59
C TYR A 81 -9.82 6.54 -12.06
N GLU A 82 -8.53 6.69 -12.37
CA GLU A 82 -8.00 6.54 -13.74
C GLU A 82 -8.29 5.14 -14.30
N ARG A 83 -8.06 4.09 -13.50
CA ARG A 83 -8.39 2.71 -13.92
C ARG A 83 -9.88 2.53 -14.20
N ASN A 84 -10.76 3.17 -13.43
CA ASN A 84 -12.19 3.06 -13.63
C ASN A 84 -12.69 3.82 -14.87
N ILE A 85 -12.04 4.94 -15.24
CA ILE A 85 -12.26 5.60 -16.54
C ILE A 85 -11.97 4.62 -17.67
N ASP A 86 -10.89 3.84 -17.55
CA ASP A 86 -10.49 2.80 -18.50
C ASP A 86 -11.28 1.48 -18.34
N ASN A 87 -12.39 1.48 -17.59
CA ASN A 87 -13.25 0.32 -17.33
C ASN A 87 -12.54 -0.87 -16.66
N ARG A 88 -11.42 -0.63 -15.97
CA ARG A 88 -10.71 -1.63 -15.18
C ARG A 88 -11.09 -1.56 -13.70
N CYS A 89 -10.97 -2.70 -13.02
CA CYS A 89 -11.14 -2.78 -11.58
C CYS A 89 -10.12 -1.87 -10.87
N GLY A 90 -10.56 -1.15 -9.84
CA GLY A 90 -9.71 -0.20 -9.10
C GLY A 90 -8.55 -0.86 -8.36
N TYR A 91 -8.61 -2.17 -8.10
CA TYR A 91 -7.46 -2.90 -7.56
C TYR A 91 -6.40 -3.08 -8.65
N ALA A 92 -5.22 -2.47 -8.48
CA ALA A 92 -4.18 -2.39 -9.49
C ALA A 92 -3.75 -3.75 -10.05
N LEU A 93 -3.68 -4.78 -9.20
CA LEU A 93 -3.27 -6.13 -9.59
C LEU A 93 -4.40 -6.97 -10.21
N CYS A 94 -5.57 -6.38 -10.47
CA CYS A 94 -6.70 -7.07 -11.08
C CYS A 94 -6.86 -6.68 -12.56
N PRO A 95 -6.81 -7.64 -13.51
CA PRO A 95 -7.00 -7.35 -14.93
C PRO A 95 -8.48 -7.20 -15.32
N ARG A 96 -9.40 -7.62 -14.44
CA ARG A 96 -10.84 -7.66 -14.74
C ARG A 96 -11.46 -6.27 -14.83
N PRO A 97 -12.53 -6.11 -15.63
CA PRO A 97 -13.27 -4.86 -15.67
C PRO A 97 -14.02 -4.57 -14.37
N ASN A 98 -14.29 -3.30 -14.10
CA ASN A 98 -15.15 -2.92 -12.99
C ASN A 98 -16.63 -3.25 -13.25
N GLN A 99 -17.41 -3.46 -12.19
CA GLN A 99 -18.85 -3.72 -12.35
C GLN A 99 -19.57 -2.46 -12.87
N LYS A 100 -20.51 -2.65 -13.78
CA LYS A 100 -21.48 -1.63 -14.21
C LYS A 100 -22.87 -2.08 -13.79
N MET A 101 -23.51 -1.32 -12.92
CA MET A 101 -24.86 -1.57 -12.43
C MET A 101 -25.87 -0.87 -13.35
N SER A 102 -26.91 -1.59 -13.77
CA SER A 102 -27.94 -1.09 -14.69
C SER A 102 -28.90 -0.08 -14.05
N HIS A 103 -28.88 0.10 -12.72
CA HIS A 103 -29.80 0.99 -12.03
C HIS A 103 -29.38 2.46 -12.18
N ASN A 104 -30.34 3.34 -12.48
CA ASN A 104 -30.10 4.79 -12.68
C ASN A 104 -30.03 5.60 -11.37
N GLY A 105 -30.23 4.97 -10.21
CA GLY A 105 -30.14 5.62 -8.90
C GLY A 105 -28.70 5.75 -8.41
N GLU A 106 -28.40 6.87 -7.74
CA GLU A 106 -27.11 7.09 -7.06
C GLU A 106 -26.91 6.14 -5.87
N LEU A 107 -28.01 5.80 -5.19
CA LEU A 107 -28.01 4.88 -4.06
C LEU A 107 -28.62 3.54 -4.48
N ILE A 108 -27.91 2.46 -4.20
CA ILE A 108 -28.34 1.10 -4.48
C ILE A 108 -28.33 0.28 -3.20
N TRP A 109 -29.26 -0.67 -3.11
CA TRP A 109 -29.22 -1.68 -2.07
C TRP A 109 -28.05 -2.62 -2.35
N ASN A 110 -27.24 -2.92 -1.32
CA ASN A 110 -26.21 -3.92 -1.46
C ASN A 110 -26.83 -5.31 -1.74
N LYS A 111 -26.10 -6.19 -2.43
CA LYS A 111 -26.58 -7.54 -2.79
C LYS A 111 -26.62 -8.51 -1.58
N GLN A 112 -26.51 -8.01 -0.36
CA GLN A 112 -26.47 -8.81 0.86
C GLN A 112 -27.86 -8.90 1.49
N ALA A 113 -28.17 -10.02 2.14
CA ALA A 113 -29.44 -10.22 2.82
C ALA A 113 -29.32 -10.03 4.35
N GLY A 114 -30.44 -9.72 5.01
CA GLY A 114 -30.55 -9.69 6.47
C GLY A 114 -29.90 -8.45 7.12
N LYS A 115 -29.19 -8.65 8.25
CA LYS A 115 -28.63 -7.55 9.06
C LYS A 115 -27.57 -6.70 8.36
N ASN A 116 -27.02 -7.20 7.25
CA ASN A 116 -26.02 -6.48 6.47
C ASN A 116 -26.62 -5.69 5.31
N PHE A 117 -27.96 -5.65 5.20
CA PHE A 117 -28.66 -4.86 4.19
C PHE A 117 -28.40 -3.37 4.41
N LYS A 118 -27.71 -2.73 3.46
CA LYS A 118 -27.32 -1.32 3.55
C LYS A 118 -27.54 -0.64 2.22
N LEU A 119 -27.95 0.62 2.30
CA LEU A 119 -28.00 1.54 1.18
C LEU A 119 -26.57 2.07 0.96
N VAL A 120 -25.99 1.76 -0.19
CA VAL A 120 -24.62 2.12 -0.55
C VAL A 120 -24.60 2.97 -1.81
N ASN A 121 -23.57 3.80 -1.96
CA ASN A 121 -23.42 4.60 -3.17
C ASN A 121 -23.02 3.68 -4.34
N LYS A 122 -23.73 3.81 -5.46
CA LYS A 122 -23.48 3.06 -6.69
C LYS A 122 -22.03 3.23 -7.14
N ALA A 123 -21.51 4.46 -7.11
CA ALA A 123 -20.15 4.76 -7.54
C ALA A 123 -19.09 4.08 -6.68
N GLU A 124 -19.37 3.73 -5.42
CA GLU A 124 -18.42 2.98 -4.58
C GLU A 124 -18.34 1.50 -4.98
N MET A 125 -19.48 0.91 -5.34
CA MET A 125 -19.56 -0.50 -5.76
C MET A 125 -19.00 -0.69 -7.18
N GLU A 126 -19.25 0.27 -8.07
CA GLU A 126 -18.78 0.24 -9.46
C GLU A 126 -17.28 0.48 -9.62
N ARG A 127 -16.54 0.74 -8.53
CA ARG A 127 -15.06 0.80 -8.59
C ARG A 127 -14.41 -0.56 -8.77
N TRP A 128 -15.12 -1.63 -8.41
CA TRP A 128 -14.51 -2.96 -8.22
C TRP A 128 -15.18 -4.01 -9.09
N CYS A 129 -14.42 -5.05 -9.46
CA CYS A 129 -14.98 -6.26 -10.06
C CYS A 129 -15.63 -7.19 -9.01
N SER A 130 -15.23 -7.09 -7.73
CA SER A 130 -15.69 -7.95 -6.65
C SER A 130 -15.42 -7.33 -5.26
N PRO A 131 -16.15 -7.75 -4.21
CA PRO A 131 -15.92 -7.29 -2.84
C PRO A 131 -14.52 -7.61 -2.31
N LEU A 132 -13.92 -8.73 -2.74
CA LEU A 132 -12.55 -9.09 -2.35
C LEU A 132 -11.53 -8.08 -2.89
N CYS A 133 -11.70 -7.59 -4.12
CA CYS A 133 -10.83 -6.54 -4.66
C CYS A 133 -10.99 -5.21 -3.92
N GLN A 134 -12.20 -4.88 -3.47
CA GLN A 134 -12.41 -3.74 -2.56
C GLN A 134 -11.64 -3.94 -1.25
N GLN A 135 -11.75 -5.11 -0.63
CA GLN A 135 -11.04 -5.42 0.62
C GLN A 135 -9.51 -5.38 0.47
N ARG A 136 -8.97 -5.94 -0.62
CA ARG A 136 -7.53 -5.87 -0.95
C ARG A 136 -7.04 -4.43 -1.02
N THR A 137 -7.80 -3.56 -1.70
CA THR A 137 -7.42 -2.15 -1.83
C THR A 137 -7.55 -1.39 -0.52
N ILE A 138 -8.61 -1.65 0.28
CA ILE A 138 -8.76 -1.06 1.62
C ILE A 138 -7.60 -1.47 2.54
N PHE A 139 -7.18 -2.74 2.48
CA PHE A 139 -6.06 -3.25 3.25
C PHE A 139 -4.75 -2.54 2.91
N VAL A 140 -4.48 -2.33 1.63
CA VAL A 140 -3.31 -1.55 1.18
C VAL A 140 -3.43 -0.09 1.61
N ARG A 141 -4.59 0.53 1.40
CA ARG A 141 -4.85 1.94 1.76
C ARG A 141 -4.55 2.22 3.23
N ALA A 142 -4.94 1.31 4.13
CA ALA A 142 -4.75 1.46 5.57
C ALA A 142 -3.27 1.50 6.00
N GLN A 143 -2.35 1.04 5.14
CA GLN A 143 -0.91 1.03 5.40
C GLN A 143 -0.20 2.30 4.88
N LEU A 144 -0.89 3.15 4.10
CA LEU A 144 -0.28 4.32 3.47
C LEU A 144 -0.12 5.49 4.44
N GLY A 145 1.01 6.20 4.34
CA GLY A 145 1.25 7.42 5.09
C GLY A 145 0.33 8.56 4.65
N THR A 146 -0.24 9.29 5.61
CA THR A 146 -1.06 10.48 5.32
C THR A 146 -0.21 11.70 5.02
N GLU A 147 1.00 11.77 5.59
CA GLU A 147 1.94 12.85 5.33
C GLU A 147 2.48 12.79 3.90
N PRO A 148 2.75 13.95 3.27
CA PRO A 148 3.40 13.99 1.97
C PRO A 148 4.76 13.31 1.98
N ALA A 149 5.13 12.68 0.86
CA ALA A 149 6.35 11.88 0.77
C ALA A 149 7.63 12.65 1.14
N TRP A 150 7.72 13.96 0.88
CA TRP A 150 8.90 14.79 1.22
C TRP A 150 9.04 15.08 2.72
N LEU A 151 8.03 14.78 3.54
CA LEU A 151 8.09 14.88 5.01
C LEU A 151 8.31 13.51 5.68
N ARG A 152 8.33 12.41 4.92
CA ARG A 152 8.49 11.07 5.47
C ARG A 152 9.96 10.78 5.76
N ASP A 153 10.20 10.06 6.85
CA ASP A 153 11.50 9.45 7.09
C ASP A 153 11.74 8.39 6.00
N ILE A 154 12.97 8.25 5.49
CA ILE A 154 13.32 7.40 4.32
C ILE A 154 13.31 5.91 4.68
N ARG A 155 12.51 5.50 5.67
CA ARG A 155 12.37 4.11 6.06
C ARG A 155 11.46 3.44 5.04
N ALA A 156 11.94 2.32 4.48
CA ALA A 156 11.12 1.49 3.63
C ALA A 156 9.88 1.04 4.40
N VAL A 157 8.70 1.46 3.93
CA VAL A 157 7.43 0.95 4.44
C VAL A 157 7.28 -0.47 3.90
N ASP A 158 7.27 -1.46 4.78
CA ASP A 158 7.03 -2.87 4.41
C ASP A 158 5.53 -3.07 4.17
N ILE A 159 5.10 -2.79 2.94
CA ILE A 159 3.70 -2.91 2.53
C ILE A 159 3.37 -4.39 2.27
N LYS A 160 2.34 -4.88 2.96
CA LYS A 160 1.80 -6.23 2.77
C LYS A 160 0.58 -6.21 1.87
N LEU A 161 0.42 -7.27 1.09
CA LEU A 161 -0.81 -7.54 0.36
C LEU A 161 -1.75 -8.40 1.21
N TYR A 162 -3.04 -8.26 0.98
CA TYR A 162 -4.07 -8.92 1.80
C TYR A 162 -3.92 -10.45 1.86
N ASP A 163 -3.69 -11.09 0.71
CA ASP A 163 -3.59 -12.55 0.63
C ASP A 163 -2.27 -13.11 1.20
N GLU A 164 -1.22 -12.28 1.32
CA GLU A 164 0.01 -12.66 2.02
C GLU A 164 -0.29 -12.90 3.51
N VAL A 165 -1.01 -11.97 4.13
CA VAL A 165 -1.36 -12.06 5.56
C VAL A 165 -2.50 -13.05 5.82
N ALA A 166 -3.48 -13.13 4.92
CA ALA A 166 -4.56 -14.11 5.06
C ALA A 166 -4.05 -15.56 4.98
N GLY A 167 -3.04 -15.80 4.14
CA GLY A 167 -2.34 -17.08 4.06
C GLY A 167 -1.50 -17.38 5.30
N GLU A 168 -0.79 -16.38 5.83
CA GLU A 168 -0.02 -16.48 7.07
C GLU A 168 -0.92 -16.75 8.29
N SER A 169 -2.04 -16.05 8.44
CA SER A 169 -2.98 -16.28 9.54
C SER A 169 -3.55 -17.71 9.53
N LEU A 170 -3.77 -18.29 8.35
CA LEU A 170 -4.17 -19.69 8.22
C LEU A 170 -3.01 -20.65 8.51
N ALA A 171 -1.79 -20.36 8.04
CA ALA A 171 -0.60 -21.17 8.31
C ALA A 171 -0.20 -21.15 9.79
N ASP A 172 -0.27 -19.99 10.45
CA ASP A 172 -0.04 -19.84 11.89
C ASP A 172 -1.11 -20.58 12.70
N SER A 173 -2.36 -20.56 12.25
CA SER A 173 -3.44 -21.37 12.86
C SER A 173 -3.22 -22.87 12.67
N LEU A 174 -2.59 -23.29 11.56
CA LEU A 174 -2.25 -24.70 11.28
C LEU A 174 -0.96 -25.16 11.96
N ASN A 175 -0.04 -24.24 12.31
CA ASN A 175 1.20 -24.54 13.03
C ASN A 175 1.04 -24.59 14.56
N VAL A 176 -0.16 -24.37 15.10
CA VAL A 176 -0.46 -24.69 16.51
C VAL A 176 -0.71 -26.20 16.62
N SER A 177 0.36 -27.01 16.59
CA SER A 177 0.47 -28.27 17.36
C SER A 177 1.79 -29.01 17.11
N LEU A 178 2.75 -28.86 18.04
CA LEU A 178 3.37 -29.94 18.84
C LEU A 178 4.68 -29.44 19.49
N PRO A 179 4.80 -29.39 20.83
CA PRO A 179 6.12 -29.35 21.45
C PRO A 179 6.82 -30.67 21.13
N SER A 180 7.83 -30.58 20.27
CA SER A 180 8.80 -31.65 20.05
C SER A 180 9.68 -31.75 21.30
N SER A 181 9.21 -32.49 22.32
CA SER A 181 10.06 -32.87 23.44
C SER A 181 10.95 -34.03 23.01
N ILE A 182 12.12 -33.62 22.51
CA ILE A 182 13.29 -34.44 22.23
C ILE A 182 13.63 -35.31 23.44
N SER A 183 13.86 -36.58 23.16
CA SER A 183 14.43 -37.57 24.06
C SER A 183 15.81 -37.14 24.53
N ALA A 184 16.02 -37.02 25.85
CA ALA A 184 17.36 -36.98 26.43
C ALA A 184 17.34 -37.43 27.89
N LEU A 185 17.49 -38.73 28.14
CA LEU A 185 18.04 -39.25 29.39
C LEU A 185 19.13 -40.26 29.05
N SER A 186 20.38 -39.84 29.26
CA SER A 186 21.59 -40.67 29.24
C SER A 186 21.91 -41.09 30.68
N PRO A 187 22.58 -42.25 30.90
CA PRO A 187 22.56 -42.97 32.15
C PRO A 187 23.75 -42.59 33.03
N ILE A 188 23.49 -41.98 34.18
CA ILE A 188 24.51 -41.86 35.24
C ILE A 188 23.81 -42.04 36.59
N CYS A 189 23.76 -43.28 37.06
CA CYS A 189 23.86 -43.51 38.50
C CYS A 189 24.59 -44.83 38.76
N ARG A 190 25.76 -44.65 39.36
CA ARG A 190 26.82 -45.61 39.65
C ARG A 190 26.41 -46.43 40.87
N MET A 191 26.58 -47.74 40.80
CA MET A 191 26.61 -48.65 41.95
C MET A 191 27.56 -48.14 43.05
N LEU A 192 27.22 -48.45 44.31
CA LEU A 192 28.04 -48.79 45.51
C LEU A 192 27.10 -48.60 46.74
N GLN A 193 27.02 -49.36 47.84
CA GLN A 193 27.55 -50.65 48.33
C GLN A 193 27.06 -50.76 49.81
N PHE A 194 26.21 -51.75 50.16
CA PHE A 194 26.09 -52.49 51.46
C PHE A 194 25.69 -51.79 52.80
N PRO A 195 25.32 -52.57 53.86
CA PRO A 195 25.07 -54.01 53.97
C PRO A 195 23.60 -54.42 54.21
#